data_AF-A0A815VTI8-F1
#
_entry.id   AF-A0A815VTI8-F1
#
_cell.length_a   1.000
_cell.length_b   1.000
_cell.length_c   1.000
_cell.angle_alpha   90.00
_cell.angle_beta   90.00
_cell.angle_gamma   90.00
#
_symmetry.space_group_name_H-M   'P 1'
#
loop_
_entity.id
_entity.type
_entity.pdbx_description
1 polymer ?
#
loop_
_entity_poly.entity_id
_entity_poly.type
_entity_poly.pdbx_seq_one_letter_code
_entity_poly.pdbx_strand_id
1 'polypeptide(L)'
;ELTSSILMKSNTESNIRLCRLRTWPDYKTLGFALDQASTSPVAIKSIESNSPAAAGGLRMRDIILCVNRQDVSESGTREVTAAIKNARDTGDYVELLVIDDISYDELGDLIRPFNFEKAEKFSTPAKMPSDYKNFPKNTPRTCVIPMSNK
;
A
#
# COMPACT_ATOMS: atom_id res chain seq x y z
N GLU A 1 -19.76 6.80 27.21
CA GLU A 1 -19.76 7.15 25.77
C GLU A 1 -18.41 7.60 25.24
N LEU A 2 -17.58 8.37 25.98
CA LEU A 2 -16.27 8.82 25.47
C LEU A 2 -15.22 7.69 25.26
N THR A 3 -15.35 6.55 25.94
CA THR A 3 -14.38 5.45 25.86
C THR A 3 -14.42 4.71 24.52
N SER A 4 -15.62 4.54 23.95
CA SER A 4 -15.83 3.86 22.66
C SER A 4 -15.29 4.69 21.49
N SER A 5 -15.47 6.01 21.53
CA SER A 5 -14.95 6.92 20.51
C SER A 5 -13.42 7.04 20.54
N ILE A 6 -12.79 6.91 21.72
CA ILE A 6 -11.33 6.90 21.85
C ILE A 6 -10.74 5.57 21.39
N LEU A 7 -11.37 4.43 21.74
CA LEU A 7 -10.94 3.11 21.26
C LEU A 7 -11.06 2.99 19.74
N MET A 8 -12.16 3.48 19.15
CA MET A 8 -12.33 3.52 17.70
C MET A 8 -11.28 4.42 17.05
N LYS A 9 -11.09 5.67 17.53
CA LYS A 9 -10.05 6.59 17.02
C LYS A 9 -8.64 6.00 17.06
N SER A 10 -8.30 5.24 18.10
CA SER A 10 -6.98 4.62 18.24
C SER A 10 -6.76 3.40 17.35
N ASN A 11 -7.83 2.72 16.93
CA ASN A 11 -7.74 1.52 16.10
C ASN A 11 -7.96 1.82 14.60
N THR A 12 -8.60 2.95 14.29
CA THR A 12 -8.89 3.41 12.91
C THR A 12 -7.67 4.02 12.21
N GLU A 13 -6.75 4.64 12.95
CA GLU A 13 -5.49 5.15 12.39
C GLU A 13 -4.46 4.02 12.14
N SER A 14 -4.65 2.84 12.74
CA SER A 14 -3.77 1.67 12.63
C SER A 14 -3.81 0.98 11.26
N ASN A 15 -4.74 1.38 10.40
CA ASN A 15 -4.92 0.80 9.07
C ASN A 15 -4.31 1.64 7.95
N ILE A 16 -3.79 2.83 8.27
CA ILE A 16 -3.09 3.68 7.31
C ILE A 16 -1.66 3.19 7.17
N ARG A 17 -1.23 2.98 5.92
CA ARG A 17 0.12 2.55 5.58
C ARG A 17 0.83 3.60 4.74
N LEU A 18 2.09 3.84 5.07
CA LEU A 18 3.00 4.64 4.26
C LEU A 18 3.98 3.69 3.56
N CYS A 19 3.67 3.37 2.31
CA CYS A 19 4.42 2.42 1.50
C CYS A 19 5.44 3.16 0.64
N ARG A 20 6.73 3.04 1.01
CA ARG A 20 7.86 3.57 0.23
C ARG A 20 8.38 2.51 -0.73
N LEU A 21 8.00 2.62 -1.99
CA LEU A 21 8.31 1.65 -3.02
C LEU A 21 9.54 2.05 -3.83
N ARG A 22 10.34 1.08 -4.27
CA ARG A 22 11.46 1.28 -5.21
C ARG A 22 11.47 0.17 -6.25
N THR A 23 11.99 0.43 -7.43
CA THR A 23 12.21 -0.64 -8.41
C THR A 23 13.42 -1.49 -8.04
N TRP A 24 13.36 -2.79 -8.33
CA TRP A 24 14.54 -3.65 -8.29
C TRP A 24 15.19 -3.76 -9.66
N PRO A 25 16.53 -3.87 -9.76
CA PRO A 25 17.21 -4.04 -11.05
C PRO A 25 16.68 -5.25 -11.85
N ASP A 26 16.36 -6.33 -11.14
CA ASP A 26 15.88 -7.59 -11.72
C ASP A 26 14.35 -7.59 -11.98
N TYR A 27 13.65 -6.47 -11.75
CA TYR A 27 12.18 -6.39 -11.84
C TYR A 27 11.72 -5.07 -12.48
N LYS A 28 11.12 -5.15 -13.68
CA LYS A 28 10.86 -4.00 -14.57
C LYS A 28 9.80 -3.00 -14.07
N THR A 29 8.85 -3.42 -13.25
CA THR A 29 7.71 -2.60 -12.78
C THR A 29 7.70 -2.50 -11.24
N LEU A 30 6.67 -1.94 -10.62
CA LEU A 30 6.49 -2.04 -9.16
C LEU A 30 5.68 -3.30 -8.77
N GLY A 31 4.93 -3.87 -9.71
CA GLY A 31 4.18 -5.12 -9.53
C GLY A 31 2.82 -4.98 -8.87
N PHE A 32 2.08 -3.92 -9.19
CA PHE A 32 0.68 -3.76 -8.83
C PHE A 32 -0.11 -3.12 -9.98
N ALA A 33 -1.43 -3.27 -9.95
CA ALA A 33 -2.34 -2.62 -10.88
C ALA A 33 -3.39 -1.82 -10.10
N LEU A 34 -3.74 -0.64 -10.60
CA LEU A 34 -4.85 0.15 -10.11
C LEU A 34 -6.16 -0.35 -10.71
N ASP A 35 -7.27 -0.05 -10.04
CA ASP A 35 -8.58 -0.22 -10.65
C ASP A 35 -8.70 0.66 -11.90
N GLN A 36 -9.40 0.17 -12.92
CA GLN A 36 -9.61 0.88 -14.18
C GLN A 36 -10.83 1.81 -14.13
N ALA A 37 -11.53 1.86 -12.99
CA ALA A 37 -12.55 2.87 -12.76
C ALA A 37 -11.94 4.26 -12.97
N SER A 38 -12.56 5.07 -13.83
CA SER A 38 -12.08 6.44 -14.09
C SER A 38 -12.38 7.41 -12.94
N THR A 39 -13.18 6.98 -11.96
CA THR A 39 -13.66 7.78 -10.84
C THR A 39 -12.75 7.66 -9.63
N SER A 40 -12.77 8.68 -8.76
CA SER A 40 -12.22 8.61 -7.41
C SER A 40 -13.16 7.84 -6.47
N PRO A 41 -12.65 7.30 -5.35
CA PRO A 41 -11.23 7.15 -5.03
C PRO A 41 -10.58 6.00 -5.81
N VAL A 42 -9.26 6.04 -5.97
CA VAL A 42 -8.51 5.03 -6.74
C VAL A 42 -8.00 3.92 -5.83
N ALA A 43 -8.38 2.68 -6.13
CA ALA A 43 -8.01 1.49 -5.37
C ALA A 43 -6.94 0.64 -6.09
N ILE A 44 -6.20 -0.15 -5.33
CA ILE A 44 -5.31 -1.20 -5.84
C ILE A 44 -6.13 -2.44 -6.20
N LYS A 45 -6.13 -2.80 -7.48
CA LYS A 45 -6.87 -3.96 -8.00
C LYS A 45 -6.15 -5.27 -7.77
N SER A 46 -4.83 -5.30 -7.96
CA SER A 46 -4.05 -6.52 -7.79
C SER A 46 -2.60 -6.21 -7.47
N ILE A 47 -1.95 -7.17 -6.80
CA ILE A 47 -0.54 -7.12 -6.46
C ILE A 47 0.11 -8.42 -6.89
N GLU A 48 1.21 -8.31 -7.62
CA GLU A 48 2.00 -9.44 -8.02
C GLU A 48 2.79 -9.99 -6.82
N SER A 49 2.73 -11.31 -6.62
CA SER A 49 3.56 -11.97 -5.61
C SER A 49 5.05 -11.75 -5.91
N ASN A 50 5.84 -11.62 -4.85
CA ASN A 50 7.29 -11.38 -4.90
C ASN A 50 7.68 -10.12 -5.68
N SER A 51 6.79 -9.12 -5.74
CA SER A 51 7.07 -7.83 -6.35
C SER A 51 7.62 -6.82 -5.35
N PRO A 52 8.22 -5.72 -5.84
CA PRO A 52 8.55 -4.57 -5.00
C PRO A 52 7.37 -4.03 -4.19
N ALA A 53 6.17 -3.97 -4.78
CA ALA A 53 4.95 -3.51 -4.13
C ALA A 53 4.52 -4.42 -2.98
N ALA A 54 4.53 -5.74 -3.19
CA ALA A 54 4.21 -6.71 -2.14
C ALA A 54 5.21 -6.61 -0.97
N ALA A 55 6.51 -6.50 -1.29
CA ALA A 55 7.56 -6.32 -0.28
C ALA A 55 7.50 -4.95 0.42
N GLY A 56 6.92 -3.95 -0.24
CA GLY A 56 6.68 -2.61 0.29
C GLY A 56 5.36 -2.46 1.05
N GLY A 57 4.67 -3.56 1.35
CA GLY A 57 3.51 -3.57 2.25
C GLY A 57 2.19 -3.15 1.61
N LEU A 58 2.14 -2.91 0.30
CA LEU A 58 0.87 -2.66 -0.39
C LEU A 58 -0.02 -3.89 -0.33
N ARG A 59 -1.34 -3.68 -0.24
CA ARG A 59 -2.35 -4.75 -0.23
C ARG A 59 -3.42 -4.50 -1.29
N MET A 60 -4.11 -5.57 -1.68
CA MET A 60 -5.26 -5.47 -2.57
C MET A 60 -6.37 -4.68 -1.86
N ARG A 61 -7.09 -3.86 -2.63
CA ARG A 61 -8.15 -2.95 -2.17
C ARG A 61 -7.72 -1.77 -1.32
N ASP A 62 -6.41 -1.55 -1.20
CA ASP A 62 -5.88 -0.31 -0.65
C ASP A 62 -6.30 0.88 -1.51
N ILE A 63 -6.90 1.90 -0.90
CA ILE A 63 -7.23 3.20 -1.47
C ILE A 63 -6.00 4.10 -1.40
N ILE A 64 -5.65 4.75 -2.50
CA ILE A 64 -4.51 5.67 -2.57
C ILE A 64 -4.98 7.07 -2.15
N LEU A 65 -4.43 7.55 -1.05
CA LEU A 65 -4.71 8.88 -0.51
C LEU A 65 -3.70 9.91 -1.01
N CYS A 66 -2.41 9.55 -1.02
CA CYS A 66 -1.33 10.44 -1.46
C CYS A 66 -0.27 9.72 -2.29
N VAL A 67 0.34 10.46 -3.21
CA VAL A 67 1.56 10.08 -3.94
C VAL A 67 2.63 11.12 -3.66
N ASN A 68 3.78 10.73 -3.09
CA ASN A 68 4.86 11.63 -2.68
C ASN A 68 4.37 12.84 -1.87
N ARG A 69 3.45 12.60 -0.91
CA ARG A 69 2.82 13.61 -0.05
C ARG A 69 1.91 14.62 -0.75
N GLN A 70 1.65 14.42 -2.03
CA GLN A 70 0.60 15.14 -2.75
C GLN A 70 -0.72 14.37 -2.61
N ASP A 71 -1.78 15.06 -2.18
CA ASP A 71 -3.14 14.50 -2.10
C ASP A 71 -3.65 14.17 -3.51
N VAL A 72 -4.12 12.93 -3.67
CA VAL A 72 -4.75 12.42 -4.89
C VAL A 72 -6.05 11.68 -4.59
N SER A 73 -6.59 11.81 -3.37
CA SER A 73 -7.78 11.08 -2.92
C SER A 73 -9.04 11.42 -3.74
N GLU A 74 -9.09 12.62 -4.33
CA GLU A 74 -10.17 13.06 -5.24
C GLU A 74 -9.79 12.93 -6.72
N SER A 75 -8.57 12.50 -7.03
CA SER A 75 -8.08 12.34 -8.39
C SER A 75 -8.54 11.00 -9.00
N GLY A 76 -8.72 11.00 -10.32
CA GLY A 76 -9.07 9.80 -11.06
C GLY A 76 -7.86 8.90 -11.35
N THR A 77 -8.11 7.66 -11.78
CA THR A 77 -7.06 6.66 -12.09
C THR A 77 -5.98 7.16 -13.04
N ARG A 78 -6.34 7.99 -14.02
CA ARG A 78 -5.38 8.56 -14.99
C ARG A 78 -4.37 9.48 -14.31
N GLU A 79 -4.83 10.35 -13.42
CA GLU A 79 -4.02 11.33 -12.70
C GLU A 79 -3.12 10.62 -11.69
N VAL A 80 -3.68 9.70 -10.90
CA VAL A 80 -2.92 8.88 -9.95
C VAL A 80 -1.83 8.07 -10.66
N THR A 81 -2.15 7.45 -11.80
CA THR A 81 -1.17 6.71 -12.61
C THR A 81 -0.05 7.63 -13.12
N ALA A 82 -0.40 8.84 -13.56
CA ALA A 82 0.58 9.81 -14.02
C ALA A 82 1.50 10.29 -12.88
N ALA A 83 0.94 10.56 -11.70
CA ALA A 83 1.69 10.95 -10.51
C ALA A 83 2.67 9.84 -10.08
N ILE A 84 2.22 8.58 -10.04
CA ILE A 84 3.08 7.43 -9.70
C ILE A 84 4.23 7.27 -10.71
N LYS A 85 3.95 7.42 -12.01
CA LYS A 85 4.98 7.34 -13.05
C LYS A 85 5.99 8.48 -12.91
N ASN A 86 5.52 9.71 -12.72
CA ASN A 86 6.39 10.85 -12.53
C ASN A 86 7.28 10.71 -11.27
N ALA A 87 6.69 10.26 -10.15
CA ALA A 87 7.42 9.97 -8.93
C ALA A 87 8.53 8.92 -9.14
N ARG A 88 8.22 7.86 -9.90
CA ARG A 88 9.19 6.81 -10.25
C ARG A 88 10.32 7.34 -11.13
N ASP A 89 10.01 8.18 -12.11
CA ASP A 89 10.98 8.62 -13.12
C ASP A 89 11.90 9.73 -12.57
N THR A 90 11.46 10.46 -11.55
CA THR A 90 12.18 11.62 -10.98
C THR A 90 12.87 11.34 -9.63
N GLY A 91 12.57 10.21 -8.98
CA GLY A 91 13.08 9.89 -7.66
C GLY A 91 13.45 8.42 -7.47
N ASP A 92 14.19 8.16 -6.39
CA ASP A 92 14.61 6.79 -6.04
C ASP A 92 13.44 5.94 -5.50
N TYR A 93 12.37 6.59 -5.07
CA TYR A 93 11.23 5.96 -4.42
C TYR A 93 9.91 6.62 -4.81
N VAL A 94 8.84 5.82 -4.78
CA VAL A 94 7.45 6.27 -4.81
C VAL A 94 6.87 6.06 -3.43
N GLU A 95 6.52 7.14 -2.74
CA GLU A 95 5.87 7.10 -1.43
C GLU A 95 4.36 7.15 -1.61
N LEU A 96 3.65 6.09 -1.21
CA LEU A 96 2.20 6.00 -1.28
C LEU A 96 1.62 5.98 0.13
N LEU A 97 0.71 6.90 0.41
CA LEU A 97 -0.13 6.81 1.61
C LEU A 97 -1.43 6.11 1.23
N VAL A 98 -1.73 5.00 1.91
CA VAL A 98 -2.88 4.16 1.60
C VAL A 98 -3.66 3.77 2.85
N ILE A 99 -4.91 3.40 2.65
CA ILE A 99 -5.83 2.87 3.67
C ILE A 99 -6.65 1.74 3.04
N ASP A 100 -7.10 0.74 3.79
CA ASP A 100 -8.05 -0.24 3.24
C ASP A 100 -9.41 0.40 2.93
N ASP A 101 -10.16 -0.22 2.02
CA ASP A 101 -11.46 0.25 1.56
C ASP A 101 -12.51 0.32 2.67
N ILE A 102 -12.55 -0.67 3.57
CA ILE A 102 -13.49 -0.69 4.70
C ILE A 102 -13.27 0.54 5.59
N SER A 103 -12.03 0.80 5.98
CA SER A 103 -11.69 1.93 6.83
C SER A 103 -11.85 3.26 6.09
N TYR A 104 -11.65 3.31 4.78
CA TYR A 104 -11.91 4.50 3.97
C TYR A 104 -13.39 4.89 3.99
N ASP A 105 -14.29 3.93 3.81
CA ASP A 105 -15.74 4.16 3.80
C ASP A 105 -16.23 4.68 5.17
N GLU A 106 -15.63 4.22 6.27
CA GLU A 106 -15.97 4.65 7.64
C GLU A 106 -15.39 6.02 8.01
N LEU A 107 -14.23 6.40 7.44
CA LEU A 107 -13.41 7.52 7.93
C LEU A 107 -13.17 8.63 6.90
N GLY A 108 -13.66 8.51 5.67
CA GLY A 108 -13.23 9.28 4.50
C GLY A 108 -12.92 10.77 4.73
N ASP A 109 -13.82 11.52 5.37
CA ASP A 109 -13.58 12.95 5.66
C ASP A 109 -12.80 13.19 6.96
N LEU A 110 -12.85 12.24 7.91
CA LEU A 110 -12.22 12.34 9.22
C LEU A 110 -10.71 12.07 9.19
N ILE A 111 -10.19 11.42 8.14
CA ILE A 111 -8.76 11.18 7.95
C ILE A 111 -7.98 12.41 7.47
N ARG A 112 -8.67 13.50 7.11
CA ARG A 112 -8.05 14.75 6.65
C ARG A 112 -7.88 15.74 7.81
N PRO A 113 -6.71 16.41 7.96
CA PRO A 113 -5.52 16.29 7.13
C PRO A 113 -4.75 14.98 7.40
N PHE A 114 -4.14 14.41 6.35
CA PHE A 114 -3.43 13.13 6.46
C PHE A 114 -2.23 13.22 7.41
N ASN A 115 -2.18 12.34 8.41
CA ASN A 115 -1.08 12.26 9.36
C ASN A 115 -0.10 11.14 8.99
N PHE A 116 0.97 11.51 8.28
CA PHE A 116 2.01 10.58 7.84
C PHE A 116 2.82 9.94 8.98
N GLU A 117 2.89 10.58 10.16
CA GLU A 117 3.67 10.05 11.28
C GLU A 117 2.96 8.91 12.00
N LYS A 118 1.63 8.88 11.92
CA LYS A 118 0.81 7.81 12.51
C LYS A 118 0.66 6.59 11.60
N ALA A 119 0.99 6.73 10.31
CA ALA A 119 0.90 5.64 9.36
C ALA A 119 1.96 4.57 9.64
N GLU A 120 1.59 3.30 9.48
CA GLU A 120 2.54 2.19 9.55
C GLU A 120 3.49 2.26 8.35
N LYS A 121 4.79 2.40 8.61
CA LYS A 121 5.80 2.66 7.58
C LYS A 121 6.33 1.35 7.01
N PHE A 122 6.11 1.14 5.72
CA PHE A 122 6.68 0.03 4.97
C PHE A 122 7.65 0.57 3.93
N SER A 123 8.74 -0.17 3.70
CA SER A 123 9.68 0.17 2.64
C SER A 123 10.06 -1.08 1.88
N THR A 124 9.99 -1.01 0.57
CA THR A 124 10.56 -2.05 -0.28
C THR A 124 12.06 -2.16 0.02
N PRO A 125 12.60 -3.38 0.21
CA PRO A 125 14.02 -3.59 0.42
C PRO A 125 14.88 -3.05 -0.71
N ALA A 126 16.10 -2.64 -0.33
CA ALA A 126 17.34 -2.86 -1.07
C ALA A 126 17.24 -3.55 -2.45
N LYS A 127 17.32 -4.86 -2.35
CA LYS A 127 17.37 -5.77 -3.48
C LYS A 127 16.28 -6.80 -3.28
N MET A 128 15.95 -7.51 -4.34
CA MET A 128 15.03 -8.63 -4.24
C MET A 128 15.56 -9.62 -3.19
N PRO A 129 14.75 -9.98 -2.17
CA PRO A 129 15.11 -11.00 -1.20
C PRO A 129 15.47 -12.33 -1.88
N SER A 130 16.47 -13.05 -1.34
CA SER A 130 16.97 -14.27 -1.97
C SER A 130 15.95 -15.41 -1.99
N ASP A 131 15.11 -15.48 -0.97
CA ASP A 131 13.98 -16.41 -0.86
C ASP A 131 12.98 -16.25 -2.02
N TYR A 132 12.81 -15.04 -2.57
CA TYR A 132 11.89 -14.82 -3.71
C TYR A 132 12.34 -15.57 -4.97
N LYS A 133 13.64 -15.86 -5.11
CA LYS A 133 14.18 -16.68 -6.21
C LYS A 133 13.84 -18.15 -6.07
N ASN A 134 13.73 -18.63 -4.83
CA ASN A 134 13.44 -20.03 -4.52
C ASN A 134 11.94 -20.36 -4.59
N PHE A 135 11.08 -19.33 -4.56
CA PHE A 135 9.62 -19.48 -4.60
C PHE A 135 9.04 -18.72 -5.79
N PRO A 136 9.07 -19.27 -7.02
CA PRO A 136 8.57 -18.58 -8.20
C PRO A 136 7.07 -18.25 -8.11
N LYS A 137 6.61 -17.23 -8.84
CA LYS A 137 5.22 -16.75 -8.81
C LYS A 137 4.21 -17.90 -8.98
N ASN A 138 3.08 -17.81 -8.29
CA ASN A 138 1.99 -18.78 -8.32
C ASN A 138 2.33 -20.19 -7.78
N THR A 139 3.43 -20.33 -7.02
CA THR A 139 3.66 -21.57 -6.26
C THR A 139 2.96 -21.51 -4.89
N PRO A 140 2.17 -22.52 -4.52
CA PRO A 140 1.60 -22.60 -3.19
C PRO A 140 2.73 -22.70 -2.15
N ARG A 141 2.65 -21.90 -1.09
CA ARG A 141 3.59 -21.98 0.03
C ARG A 141 3.02 -22.90 1.10
N THR A 142 3.83 -23.84 1.58
CA THR A 142 3.50 -24.60 2.80
C THR A 142 3.83 -23.74 4.00
N CYS A 143 2.82 -23.17 4.65
CA CYS A 143 2.99 -22.53 5.94
C CYS A 143 3.13 -23.62 7.01
N VAL A 144 4.33 -23.81 7.56
CA VAL A 144 4.51 -24.62 8.77
C VAL A 144 4.12 -23.74 9.95
N ILE A 145 2.94 -24.00 10.52
CA ILE A 145 2.49 -23.36 11.76
C ILE A 145 3.00 -24.23 12.91
N PRO A 146 4.05 -23.81 13.66
CA PRO A 146 4.51 -24.57 14.80
C PRO A 146 3.40 -24.54 15.86
N MET A 147 2.72 -25.67 16.05
CA MET A 147 1.82 -25.81 17.19
C MET A 147 2.68 -25.97 18.44
N SER A 148 2.72 -24.91 19.26
CA SER A 148 3.26 -25.03 20.60
C SER A 148 2.29 -25.90 21.41
N ASN A 149 2.67 -27.15 21.67
CA ASN A 149 1.98 -27.97 22.65
C ASN A 149 2.20 -27.33 24.02
N LYS A 150 1.13 -26.75 24.59
CA LYS A 150 1.06 -26.39 26.00
C LYS A 150 0.81 -27.63 26.85
#